data_AF-A0A925YS75-F1
#
_entry.id   AF-A0A925YS75-F1
#
_cell.length_a   1.000
_cell.length_b   1.000
_cell.length_c   1.000
_cell.angle_alpha   90.00
_cell.angle_beta   90.00
_cell.angle_gamma   90.00
#
_symmetry.space_group_name_H-M   'P 1'
#
loop_
_entity.id
_entity.type
_entity.pdbx_description
1 polymer ?
#
loop_
_entity_poly.entity_id
_entity_poly.type
_entity_poly.pdbx_seq_one_letter_code
_entity_poly.pdbx_strand_id
1 'polypeptide(L)'
;MDMFGQARSVIRELIEICMVLIALAIVLSILVGGTLPFFGSVVDNLTGLVGKLGSNGLVGLVVLGLIMWLFTNRGPAVVRSK
;
A
#
# COMPACT_ATOMS: atom_id res chain seq x y z
N MET A 1 22.18 -19.62 -2.57
CA MET A 1 21.01 -18.72 -2.53
C MET A 1 20.18 -19.15 -1.34
N ASP A 2 20.09 -18.31 -0.31
CA ASP A 2 19.27 -18.63 0.85
C ASP A 2 17.81 -18.72 0.41
N MET A 3 17.08 -19.73 0.87
CA MET A 3 15.68 -19.98 0.46
C MET A 3 14.78 -18.75 0.68
N PHE A 4 15.08 -17.94 1.69
CA PHE A 4 14.43 -16.65 1.94
C PHE A 4 14.66 -15.61 0.83
N GLY A 5 15.87 -15.56 0.27
CA GLY A 5 16.19 -14.66 -0.84
C GLY A 5 15.43 -15.03 -2.11
N GLN A 6 15.33 -16.34 -2.40
CA GLN A 6 14.60 -16.84 -3.55
C GLN A 6 13.07 -16.61 -3.42
N ALA A 7 12.50 -16.88 -2.24
CA ALA A 7 11.08 -16.61 -1.98
C ALA A 7 10.74 -15.11 -2.15
N ARG A 8 11.61 -14.22 -1.65
CA ARG A 8 11.45 -12.77 -1.83
C ARG A 8 11.51 -12.35 -3.30
N SER A 9 12.37 -12.98 -4.11
CA SER A 9 12.45 -12.72 -5.56
C SER A 9 11.16 -13.10 -6.27
N VAL A 10 10.64 -14.31 -6.00
CA VAL A 10 9.40 -14.80 -6.63
C VAL A 10 8.20 -13.91 -6.30
N ILE A 11 8.07 -13.49 -5.04
CA ILE A 11 6.98 -12.59 -4.63
C ILE A 11 7.11 -11.25 -5.35
N ARG A 12 8.32 -10.72 -5.47
CA ARG A 12 8.56 -9.45 -6.16
C ARG A 12 8.16 -9.54 -7.63
N GLU A 13 8.63 -10.57 -8.34
CA GLU A 13 8.29 -10.78 -9.75
C GLU A 13 6.77 -10.94 -9.94
N LEU A 14 6.11 -11.68 -9.04
CA LEU A 14 4.65 -11.81 -9.07
C LEU A 14 3.93 -10.47 -8.85
N ILE A 15 4.39 -9.65 -7.90
CA ILE A 15 3.83 -8.32 -7.65
C ILE A 15 4.02 -7.42 -8.88
N GLU A 16 5.17 -7.47 -9.54
CA GLU A 16 5.42 -6.70 -10.76
C GLU A 16 4.43 -7.08 -11.88
N ILE A 17 4.13 -8.37 -12.04
CA ILE A 17 3.10 -8.85 -12.98
C ILE A 17 1.71 -8.37 -12.55
N CYS A 18 1.34 -8.57 -11.28
CA CYS A 18 0.04 -8.14 -10.75
C CYS A 18 -0.18 -6.63 -10.88
N MET A 19 0.86 -5.81 -10.70
CA MET A 19 0.80 -4.35 -10.87
C MET A 19 0.38 -3.96 -12.28
N VAL A 20 0.98 -4.58 -13.31
CA VAL A 20 0.62 -4.32 -14.71
C VAL A 20 -0.80 -4.78 -14.99
N LEU A 21 -1.22 -5.93 -14.44
CA LEU A 21 -2.59 -6.43 -14.60
C LEU A 21 -3.63 -5.51 -13.96
N ILE A 22 -3.35 -4.94 -12.78
CA ILE A 22 -4.22 -3.97 -12.12
C ILE A 22 -4.34 -2.70 -12.96
N ALA A 23 -3.23 -2.20 -13.51
CA ALA A 23 -3.25 -1.03 -14.38
C ALA A 23 -4.14 -1.26 -15.62
N LEU A 24 -3.99 -2.41 -16.27
CA LEU A 24 -4.84 -2.81 -17.41
C LEU A 24 -6.32 -2.89 -16.99
N ALA A 25 -6.61 -3.52 -15.86
CA ALA A 25 -7.97 -3.68 -15.34
C ALA A 25 -8.67 -2.33 -15.14
N ILE A 26 -7.96 -1.34 -14.57
CA ILE A 26 -8.50 0.00 -14.34
C ILE A 26 -8.81 0.69 -15.66
N VAL A 27 -7.89 0.68 -16.62
CA VAL A 27 -8.10 1.32 -17.93
C VAL A 27 -9.29 0.70 -18.67
N LEU A 28 -9.38 -0.63 -18.71
CA LEU A 28 -10.49 -1.33 -19.37
C LEU A 28 -11.83 -1.09 -18.66
N SER A 29 -11.84 -1.06 -17.32
CA SER A 29 -13.06 -0.80 -16.55
C SER A 29 -13.60 0.61 -16.80
N ILE A 30 -12.72 1.60 -16.97
CA ILE A 30 -13.11 2.97 -17.30
C ILE A 30 -13.60 3.07 -18.75
N LEU A 31 -12.98 2.35 -19.69
CA LEU A 31 -13.33 2.40 -21.11
C LEU A 31 -14.67 1.72 -21.41
N VAL A 32 -14.86 0.50 -20.91
CA VAL A 32 -16.07 -0.29 -21.16
C VAL A 32 -17.22 0.16 -20.25
N GLY A 33 -16.89 0.61 -19.04
CA GLY A 33 -17.86 0.88 -17.98
C GLY A 33 -18.34 -0.41 -17.31
N GLY A 34 -18.63 -0.32 -16.01
CA GLY A 34 -19.15 -1.44 -15.22
C GLY A 34 -18.08 -2.44 -14.75
N THR A 35 -18.51 -3.64 -14.36
CA THR A 35 -17.65 -4.69 -13.80
C THR A 35 -17.25 -5.69 -14.87
N LEU A 36 -15.93 -5.88 -15.07
CA LEU A 36 -15.41 -6.87 -16.01
C LEU A 36 -15.41 -8.28 -15.38
N PRO A 37 -15.77 -9.35 -16.12
CA PRO A 37 -15.97 -10.69 -15.55
C PRO A 37 -14.73 -11.35 -14.97
N PHE A 38 -13.52 -10.95 -15.39
CA PHE A 38 -12.23 -11.51 -14.92
C PHE A 38 -11.46 -10.58 -13.99
N PHE A 39 -11.75 -9.27 -13.98
CA PHE A 39 -11.09 -8.30 -13.12
C PHE A 39 -11.94 -7.89 -11.91
N GLY A 40 -13.26 -8.09 -11.95
CA GLY A 40 -14.17 -7.64 -10.90
C GLY A 40 -14.23 -6.11 -10.80
N SER A 41 -14.67 -5.61 -9.65
CA SER A 41 -14.89 -4.17 -9.40
C SER A 41 -13.63 -3.49 -8.86
N VAL A 42 -12.52 -3.56 -9.61
CA VAL A 42 -11.21 -3.02 -9.18
C VAL A 42 -11.28 -1.52 -8.88
N VAL A 43 -11.94 -0.76 -9.76
CA VAL A 43 -12.08 0.69 -9.62
C VAL A 43 -12.90 1.05 -8.39
N ASP A 44 -14.03 0.38 -8.17
CA ASP A 44 -14.90 0.63 -7.00
C ASP A 44 -14.22 0.27 -5.67
N ASN A 45 -13.45 -0.81 -5.65
CA ASN A 45 -12.66 -1.18 -4.47
C ASN A 45 -11.61 -0.10 -4.17
N LEU A 46 -10.93 0.41 -5.20
CA LEU A 46 -9.91 1.44 -5.05
C LEU A 46 -10.52 2.78 -4.61
N THR A 47 -11.58 3.25 -5.27
CA THR A 47 -12.25 4.50 -4.91
C THR A 47 -12.92 4.40 -3.54
N GLY A 48 -13.46 3.24 -3.17
CA GLY A 48 -13.98 2.98 -1.83
C GLY A 48 -12.90 3.05 -0.75
N LEU A 49 -11.71 2.50 -0.99
CA LEU A 49 -10.57 2.65 -0.09
C LEU A 49 -10.11 4.11 0.00
N VAL A 50 -9.98 4.80 -1.12
CA VAL A 50 -9.62 6.23 -1.15
C VAL A 50 -10.67 7.09 -0.43
N GLY A 51 -11.97 6.79 -0.58
CA GLY A 51 -13.04 7.47 0.14
C GLY A 51 -12.98 7.23 1.65
N LYS A 52 -12.65 6.02 2.09
CA LYS A 52 -12.40 5.71 3.51
C LYS A 52 -11.17 6.46 4.05
N LEU A 53 -10.11 6.58 3.25
CA LEU A 53 -8.93 7.36 3.62
C LEU A 53 -9.22 8.86 3.68
N GLY A 54 -10.00 9.40 2.74
CA GLY A 54 -10.39 10.81 2.69
C GLY A 54 -11.34 11.20 3.83
N SER A 55 -12.34 10.36 4.13
CA SER A 55 -13.26 10.59 5.26
C SER A 55 -12.56 10.53 6.62
N ASN A 56 -11.52 9.71 6.75
CA ASN A 56 -10.66 9.66 7.92
C ASN A 56 -9.38 10.50 7.76
N GLY A 57 -9.36 11.50 6.86
CA GLY A 57 -8.15 12.23 6.49
C GLY A 57 -7.46 12.92 7.68
N LEU A 58 -8.24 13.50 8.60
CA LEU A 58 -7.69 14.10 9.82
C LEU A 58 -7.03 13.04 10.73
N VAL A 59 -7.68 11.89 10.91
CA VAL A 59 -7.13 10.77 11.69
C VAL A 59 -5.86 10.25 11.04
N GLY A 60 -5.82 10.16 9.70
CA GLY A 60 -4.64 9.79 8.93
C GLY A 60 -3.46 10.74 9.17
N LEU A 61 -3.69 12.05 9.13
CA LEU A 61 -2.66 13.06 9.40
C LEU A 61 -2.16 13.01 10.85
N VAL A 62 -3.05 12.80 11.82
CA VAL A 62 -2.67 12.63 13.23
C VAL A 62 -1.77 11.41 13.40
N VAL A 63 -2.13 10.27 12.80
CA VAL A 63 -1.31 9.05 12.82
C VAL A 63 0.05 9.28 12.17
N LEU A 64 0.11 9.95 11.01
CA LEU A 64 1.39 10.30 10.37
C LEU A 64 2.26 11.21 11.25
N GLY A 65 1.65 12.22 11.88
CA GLY A 65 2.34 13.09 12.83
C GLY A 65 2.91 12.33 14.03
N LEU A 66 2.13 11.39 14.59
CA LEU A 66 2.60 10.52 15.67
C LEU A 66 3.73 9.60 15.23
N ILE A 67 3.66 9.03 14.03
CA ILE A 67 4.73 8.20 13.47
C ILE A 67 6.02 9.03 13.31
N MET A 68 5.94 10.22 12.72
CA MET A 68 7.09 11.11 12.57
C MET A 68 7.67 11.53 13.93
N TRP A 69 6.81 11.83 14.91
CA TRP A 69 7.23 12.14 16.27
C TRP A 69 7.96 10.96 16.92
N LEU A 70 7.43 9.74 16.77
CA LEU A 70 8.06 8.53 17.32
C LEU A 70 9.40 8.22 16.66
N PHE A 71 9.55 8.44 15.36
CA PHE A 71 10.84 8.26 14.68
C PHE A 71 11.87 9.33 15.08
N THR A 72 11.42 10.57 15.27
CA THR A 72 12.30 11.69 15.68
C THR A 72 12.69 11.59 17.16
N ASN A 73 11.77 11.14 18.01
CA ASN A 73 11.94 11.06 19.46
C ASN A 73 12.50 9.71 19.93
N ARG A 74 13.17 8.96 19.05
CA ARG A 74 14.09 7.89 19.47
C ARG A 74 15.30 8.54 20.11
N GLY A 75 15.12 9.05 21.33
CA GLY A 75 16.19 9.64 22.12
C GLY A 75 17.34 8.65 22.21
N PRO A 76 18.60 9.08 21.99
CA PRO A 76 19.74 8.20 22.16
C PRO A 76 19.63 7.59 23.54
N ALA A 77 19.71 6.25 23.61
CA ALA A 77 19.78 5.57 24.89
C ALA A 77 20.92 6.26 25.66
N VAL A 78 20.57 7.04 26.70
CA VAL A 78 21.55 7.67 27.57
C VAL A 78 22.23 6.51 28.27
N VAL A 79 23.33 6.04 27.69
CA VAL A 79 24.29 5.17 28.35
C VAL A 79 24.90 6.04 29.44
N ARG A 80 24.22 6.06 30.59
CA ARG A 80 24.69 6.69 31.81
C ARG A 80 25.90 5.91 32.27
N SER A 81 27.08 6.30 31.81
CA SER A 81 28.33 5.86 32.43
C SER A 81 28.41 6.51 33.82
N LYS A 82 28.67 5.66 34.81
CA LYS A 82 29.04 6.06 36.18
C LYS A 82 30.21 7.01 36.19
#